data_AF-A0A1F6RX43-F1
#
_entry.id   AF-A0A1F6RX43-F1
#
_cell.length_a   1.000
_cell.length_b   1.000
_cell.length_c   1.000
_cell.angle_alpha   90.00
_cell.angle_beta   90.00
_cell.angle_gamma   90.00
#
_symmetry.space_group_name_H-M   'P 1'
#
loop_
_entity.id
_entity.type
_entity.pdbx_description
1 polymer ?
#
loop_
_entity_poly.entity_id
_entity_poly.type
_entity_poly.pdbx_seq_one_letter_code
_entity_poly.pdbx_strand_id
1 'polypeptide(L)'
;MAAKTKNRGFIPAPKINLAGGLNEKYDFLVRGFTLVELLVAMAIITILAGVVLISMVSARNKARANAALQTAASVMPAAMQCALKGEDITVNFPTGTYGPGGAICASSDITWPTLNTPSTKGWLWGGVNGDSSNLNGYRYYSVISGIYVLCPVTDSSYWSASVVQPGTCVLYY
;
A
#
# COMPACT_ATOMS: atom_id res chain seq x y z
N MET A 1 -97.59 -34.20 -23.87
CA MET A 1 -96.44 -33.39 -24.33
C MET A 1 -95.47 -33.25 -23.17
N ALA A 2 -94.33 -33.94 -23.23
CA ALA A 2 -93.29 -33.89 -22.19
C ALA A 2 -91.95 -33.53 -22.84
N ALA A 3 -91.27 -32.53 -22.27
CA ALA A 3 -90.12 -31.84 -22.83
C ALA A 3 -88.83 -32.68 -22.78
N LYS A 4 -88.04 -32.64 -23.85
CA LYS A 4 -86.74 -33.30 -23.96
C LYS A 4 -85.63 -32.37 -23.42
N THR A 5 -85.03 -32.70 -22.27
CA THR A 5 -83.91 -31.93 -21.72
C THR A 5 -82.60 -32.33 -22.44
N LYS A 6 -81.93 -31.34 -23.03
CA LYS A 6 -80.65 -31.49 -23.73
C LYS A 6 -79.53 -31.61 -22.70
N ASN A 7 -79.02 -32.82 -22.49
CA ASN A 7 -77.78 -33.04 -21.75
C ASN A 7 -76.61 -32.39 -22.51
N ARG A 8 -76.07 -31.30 -21.98
CA ARG A 8 -74.85 -30.68 -22.49
C ARG A 8 -73.68 -31.45 -21.89
N GLY A 9 -73.20 -32.46 -22.60
CA GLY A 9 -71.95 -33.14 -22.26
C GLY A 9 -70.84 -32.10 -22.17
N PHE A 10 -70.08 -32.14 -21.07
CA PHE A 10 -68.82 -31.42 -20.96
C PHE A 10 -67.91 -31.89 -22.10
N ILE A 11 -67.48 -30.96 -22.96
CA ILE A 11 -66.38 -31.22 -23.87
C ILE A 11 -65.13 -31.18 -22.97
N PRO A 12 -64.38 -32.29 -22.80
CA PRO A 12 -63.13 -32.22 -22.06
C PRO A 12 -62.20 -31.22 -22.78
N ALA A 13 -61.59 -30.32 -22.01
CA ALA A 13 -60.65 -29.36 -22.57
C ALA A 13 -59.56 -30.10 -23.36
N PRO A 14 -59.17 -29.63 -24.55
CA PRO A 14 -58.06 -30.23 -25.29
C PRO A 14 -56.81 -30.18 -24.41
N LYS A 15 -56.20 -31.33 -24.15
CA LYS A 15 -54.91 -31.39 -23.47
C LYS A 15 -53.86 -30.80 -24.42
N ILE A 16 -53.56 -29.52 -24.26
CA ILE A 16 -52.37 -28.93 -24.85
C ILE A 16 -51.19 -29.58 -24.12
N ASN A 17 -50.39 -30.38 -24.82
CA ASN A 17 -49.12 -30.86 -24.30
C ASN A 17 -48.12 -29.69 -24.35
N LEU A 18 -48.13 -28.83 -23.33
CA LEU A 18 -47.20 -27.68 -23.21
C LEU A 18 -45.72 -28.09 -23.05
N ALA A 19 -45.42 -29.38 -22.85
CA ALA A 19 -44.05 -29.90 -22.75
C ALA A 19 -43.32 -30.00 -24.11
N GLY A 20 -44.03 -29.87 -25.24
CA GLY A 20 -43.44 -30.05 -26.58
C GLY A 20 -42.97 -28.76 -27.27
N GLY A 21 -43.24 -27.57 -26.71
CA GLY A 21 -43.10 -26.30 -27.43
C GLY A 21 -42.18 -25.25 -26.79
N LEU A 22 -41.59 -25.51 -25.62
CA LEU A 22 -40.75 -24.53 -24.92
C LEU A 22 -39.25 -24.73 -25.18
N ASN A 23 -38.89 -25.78 -25.91
CA ASN A 23 -37.50 -26.23 -26.07
C ASN A 23 -36.80 -25.53 -27.24
N GLU A 24 -37.56 -24.96 -28.17
CA GLU A 24 -37.01 -24.42 -29.43
C GLU A 24 -36.69 -22.91 -29.35
N LYS A 25 -37.18 -22.21 -28.33
CA LYS A 25 -37.05 -20.75 -28.22
C LYS A 25 -36.05 -20.24 -27.18
N TYR A 26 -35.39 -21.14 -26.46
CA TYR A 26 -34.36 -20.79 -25.46
C TYR A 26 -33.01 -21.48 -25.70
N ASP A 27 -32.77 -22.06 -26.89
CA ASP A 27 -31.46 -22.61 -27.26
C ASP A 27 -30.37 -21.53 -27.45
N PHE A 28 -30.76 -20.24 -27.51
CA PHE A 28 -29.80 -19.13 -27.44
C PHE A 28 -29.18 -18.96 -26.04
N LEU A 29 -29.86 -19.42 -24.97
CA LEU A 29 -29.32 -19.38 -23.60
C LEU A 29 -28.33 -20.53 -23.33
N VAL A 30 -28.18 -21.47 -24.28
CA VAL A 30 -27.16 -22.54 -24.28
C VAL A 30 -26.11 -22.27 -25.37
N ARG A 31 -25.95 -21.02 -25.80
CA ARG A 31 -24.84 -20.62 -26.69
C ARG A 31 -23.62 -20.30 -25.85
N GLY A 32 -22.64 -21.20 -25.88
CA GLY A 32 -21.33 -20.99 -25.26
C GLY A 32 -20.61 -19.78 -25.84
N PHE A 33 -19.77 -19.16 -25.00
CA PHE A 33 -18.80 -18.14 -25.41
C PHE A 33 -17.95 -18.67 -26.57
N THR A 34 -17.82 -17.90 -27.64
CA THR A 34 -16.93 -18.30 -28.73
C THR A 34 -15.47 -18.20 -28.27
N LEU A 35 -14.61 -19.07 -28.81
CA LEU A 35 -13.16 -19.05 -28.50
C LEU A 35 -12.53 -17.69 -28.85
N VAL A 36 -13.02 -17.03 -29.90
CA VAL A 36 -12.51 -15.73 -30.34
C VAL A 36 -12.89 -14.63 -29.35
N GLU A 37 -14.11 -14.66 -28.78
CA GLU A 37 -14.53 -13.69 -27.77
C GLU A 37 -13.66 -13.80 -26.50
N LEU A 38 -13.35 -15.01 -26.05
CA LEU A 38 -12.47 -15.21 -24.89
C LEU A 38 -11.03 -14.79 -25.22
N LEU A 39 -10.55 -15.09 -26.43
CA LEU A 39 -9.20 -14.75 -26.88
C LEU A 39 -8.99 -13.23 -26.95
N VAL A 40 -9.91 -12.49 -27.57
CA VAL A 40 -9.82 -11.02 -27.65
C VAL A 40 -9.96 -10.39 -26.27
N ALA A 41 -10.80 -10.94 -25.39
CA ALA A 41 -10.93 -10.44 -24.02
C ALA A 41 -9.60 -10.54 -23.24
N MET A 42 -8.92 -11.68 -23.29
CA MET A 42 -7.62 -11.83 -22.64
C MET A 42 -6.57 -10.92 -23.28
N ALA A 43 -6.61 -10.73 -24.61
CA ALA A 43 -5.74 -9.78 -25.29
C ALA A 43 -5.91 -8.35 -24.74
N ILE A 44 -7.14 -7.87 -24.57
CA ILE A 44 -7.38 -6.52 -24.04
C ILE A 44 -7.01 -6.41 -22.56
N ILE A 45 -7.35 -7.42 -21.74
CA ILE A 45 -7.00 -7.44 -20.30
C ILE A 45 -5.48 -7.35 -20.11
N THR A 46 -4.69 -8.05 -20.93
CA THR A 46 -3.22 -8.01 -20.81
C THR A 46 -2.64 -6.63 -21.10
N ILE A 47 -3.18 -5.92 -22.10
CA ILE A 47 -2.74 -4.56 -22.44
C ILE A 47 -3.06 -3.60 -21.28
N LEU A 48 -4.29 -3.66 -20.76
CA LEU A 48 -4.70 -2.81 -19.64
C LEU A 48 -3.90 -3.12 -18.36
N ALA A 49 -3.65 -4.40 -18.08
CA ALA A 49 -2.84 -4.83 -16.93
C ALA A 49 -1.38 -4.35 -17.04
N GLY A 50 -0.81 -4.34 -18.23
CA GLY A 50 0.56 -3.87 -18.47
C GLY A 50 0.76 -2.39 -18.10
N VAL A 51 -0.16 -1.52 -18.51
CA VAL A 51 -0.08 -0.07 -18.21
C VAL A 51 -0.24 0.20 -16.70
N VAL A 52 -1.14 -0.54 -16.04
CA VAL A 52 -1.36 -0.42 -14.59
C VAL A 52 -0.13 -0.87 -13.80
N LEU A 53 0.58 -1.90 -14.25
CA LEU A 53 1.75 -2.43 -13.53
C LEU A 53 2.88 -1.39 -13.44
N ILE A 54 3.12 -0.63 -14.50
CA ILE A 54 4.19 0.40 -14.52
C ILE A 54 3.87 1.53 -13.53
N SER A 55 2.62 1.98 -13.45
CA SER A 55 2.22 3.05 -12.52
C SER A 55 2.27 2.61 -11.06
N MET A 56 1.99 1.32 -10.78
CA MET A 56 2.09 0.76 -9.44
C MET A 56 3.52 0.76 -8.87
N VAL A 57 4.57 0.66 -9.70
CA VAL A 57 5.96 0.69 -9.20
C VAL A 57 6.27 2.05 -8.54
N SER A 58 5.90 3.15 -9.20
CA SER A 58 6.06 4.50 -8.65
C SER A 58 5.21 4.71 -7.39
N ALA A 59 3.95 4.27 -7.42
CA ALA A 59 3.05 4.35 -6.27
C ALA A 59 3.60 3.59 -5.04
N ARG A 60 4.19 2.40 -5.26
CA ARG A 60 4.84 1.62 -4.19
C ARG A 60 6.06 2.32 -3.62
N ASN A 61 6.88 2.95 -4.46
CA ASN A 61 8.05 3.69 -3.98
C ASN A 61 7.63 4.90 -3.14
N LYS A 62 6.60 5.64 -3.55
CA LYS A 62 6.03 6.75 -2.77
C LYS A 62 5.42 6.28 -1.44
N ALA A 63 4.72 5.14 -1.45
CA ALA A 63 4.17 4.54 -0.24
C ALA A 63 5.27 4.14 0.76
N ARG A 64 6.37 3.55 0.28
CA ARG A 64 7.55 3.23 1.12
C ARG A 64 8.19 4.49 1.69
N ALA A 65 8.26 5.56 0.89
CA ALA A 65 8.81 6.83 1.32
C ALA A 65 7.99 7.48 2.45
N ASN A 66 6.66 7.41 2.35
CA ASN A 66 5.77 7.85 3.41
C ASN A 66 5.85 6.96 4.67
N ALA A 67 5.97 5.64 4.50
CA ALA A 67 6.16 4.72 5.63
C ALA A 67 7.49 4.98 6.35
N ALA A 68 8.55 5.29 5.61
CA ALA A 68 9.84 5.71 6.16
C ALA A 68 9.71 7.03 6.94
N LEU A 69 9.01 8.02 6.38
CA LEU A 69 8.72 9.28 7.07
C LEU A 69 7.94 9.08 8.38
N GLN A 70 6.92 8.22 8.38
CA GLN A 70 6.14 7.90 9.58
C GLN A 70 7.01 7.19 10.63
N THR A 71 7.86 6.26 10.21
CA THR A 71 8.77 5.56 11.12
C THR A 71 9.79 6.53 11.70
N ALA A 72 10.37 7.40 10.87
CA ALA A 72 11.27 8.46 11.31
C ALA A 72 10.58 9.43 12.29
N ALA A 73 9.34 9.84 12.03
CA ALA A 73 8.57 10.71 12.92
C ALA A 73 8.20 10.02 14.24
N SER A 74 8.00 8.70 14.25
CA SER A 74 7.67 7.96 15.48
C SER A 74 8.80 7.99 16.52
N VAL A 75 10.05 8.16 16.07
CA VAL A 75 11.25 8.22 16.93
C VAL A 75 11.55 9.65 17.41
N MET A 76 11.00 10.66 16.72
CA MET A 76 11.19 12.08 17.03
C MET A 76 10.95 12.44 18.52
N PRO A 77 9.86 12.02 19.18
CA PRO A 77 9.63 12.41 20.57
C PRO A 77 10.71 11.89 21.52
N ALA A 78 11.22 10.68 21.28
CA ALA A 78 12.31 10.11 22.06
C ALA A 78 13.62 10.87 21.82
N ALA A 79 13.91 11.18 20.55
CA ALA A 79 15.11 11.92 20.17
C ALA A 79 15.08 13.38 20.70
N MET A 80 13.91 14.03 20.72
CA MET A 80 13.72 15.34 21.34
C MET A 80 13.88 15.30 22.86
N GLN A 81 13.42 14.24 23.53
CA GLN A 81 13.64 14.08 24.97
C GLN A 81 15.12 14.02 25.32
N CYS A 82 15.94 13.38 24.48
CA CYS A 82 17.40 13.38 24.62
C CYS A 82 17.95 14.81 24.55
N ALA A 83 17.57 15.56 23.50
CA ALA A 83 18.00 16.94 23.32
C ALA A 83 17.59 17.85 24.49
N LEU A 84 16.37 17.68 25.04
CA LEU A 84 15.90 18.44 26.20
C LEU A 84 16.69 18.14 27.49
N LYS A 85 17.26 16.94 27.61
CA LYS A 85 18.14 16.56 28.72
C LYS A 85 19.60 17.01 28.51
N GLY A 86 19.91 17.59 27.36
CA GLY A 86 21.28 17.88 26.96
C GLY A 86 22.10 16.63 26.62
N GLU A 87 21.42 15.51 26.32
CA GLU A 87 22.05 14.29 25.84
C GLU A 87 22.02 14.25 24.31
N ASP A 88 23.14 13.85 23.73
CA ASP A 88 23.22 13.64 22.30
C ASP A 88 22.56 12.34 21.87
N ILE A 89 22.13 12.32 20.60
CA ILE A 89 21.66 11.10 19.97
C ILE A 89 22.86 10.18 19.73
N THR A 90 22.91 9.07 20.45
CA THR A 90 24.03 8.13 20.39
C THR A 90 24.07 7.35 19.09
N VAL A 91 25.29 7.17 18.55
CA VAL A 91 25.53 6.49 17.28
C VAL A 91 25.64 4.98 17.33
N ASN A 92 24.99 4.30 18.27
CA ASN A 92 24.78 2.85 18.10
C ASN A 92 23.71 2.58 17.02
N PHE A 93 23.82 3.28 15.90
CA PHE A 93 23.14 3.00 14.65
C PHE A 93 23.74 1.71 14.11
N PRO A 94 22.93 0.80 13.59
CA PRO A 94 23.43 -0.23 12.71
C PRO A 94 23.91 0.46 11.43
N THR A 95 25.16 0.91 11.38
CA THR A 95 25.75 1.44 10.16
C THR A 95 25.71 0.35 9.09
N GLY A 96 25.00 0.63 7.99
CA GLY A 96 24.87 -0.30 6.86
C GLY A 96 24.07 -1.58 7.13
N THR A 97 23.38 -1.71 8.27
CA THR A 97 22.61 -2.92 8.60
C THR A 97 21.13 -2.61 8.75
N TYR A 98 20.28 -3.53 8.29
CA TYR A 98 18.81 -3.45 8.41
C TYR A 98 18.30 -3.73 9.84
N GLY A 99 19.21 -4.03 10.77
CA GLY A 99 18.89 -4.48 12.12
C GLY A 99 18.38 -3.39 13.06
N PRO A 100 17.89 -3.77 14.25
CA PRO A 100 17.55 -2.82 15.30
C PRO A 100 18.84 -2.12 15.77
N GLY A 101 18.76 -0.83 16.05
CA GLY A 101 19.86 -0.10 16.69
C GLY A 101 19.77 -0.18 18.21
N GLY A 102 20.75 0.40 18.88
CA GLY A 102 20.73 0.57 20.33
C GLY A 102 19.68 1.59 20.80
N ALA A 103 19.77 1.96 22.08
CA ALA A 103 19.05 3.10 22.64
C ALA A 103 19.34 4.37 21.81
N ILE A 104 18.34 5.25 21.72
CA ILE A 104 18.46 6.51 20.96
C ILE A 104 19.46 7.45 21.64
N CYS A 105 19.44 7.54 22.97
CA CYS A 105 20.44 8.20 23.79
C CYS A 105 20.68 7.43 25.09
N ALA A 106 21.68 7.86 25.87
CA ALA A 106 22.11 7.16 27.09
C ALA A 106 20.98 6.97 28.12
N SER A 107 20.02 7.90 28.21
CA SER A 107 18.89 7.83 29.13
C SER A 107 17.57 7.36 28.53
N SER A 108 17.55 6.87 27.28
CA SER A 108 16.32 6.39 26.65
C SER A 108 16.17 4.87 26.72
N ASP A 109 15.02 4.39 27.17
CA ASP A 109 14.62 2.97 27.04
C ASP A 109 14.12 2.62 25.63
N ILE A 110 14.01 3.63 24.75
CA ILE A 110 13.50 3.49 23.39
C ILE A 110 14.70 3.24 22.46
N THR A 111 14.62 2.14 21.71
CA THR A 111 15.65 1.73 20.74
C THR A 111 15.25 2.08 19.31
N TRP A 112 16.23 2.21 18.43
CA TRP A 112 15.97 2.41 17.01
C TRP A 112 15.18 1.24 16.40
N PRO A 113 14.05 1.49 15.72
CA PRO A 113 13.27 0.43 15.12
C PRO A 113 13.99 -0.17 13.92
N THR A 114 13.71 -1.46 13.68
CA THR A 114 14.25 -2.21 12.54
C THR A 114 13.80 -1.62 11.22
N LEU A 115 14.74 -1.52 10.28
CA LEU A 115 14.45 -1.13 8.90
C LEU A 115 14.46 -2.32 7.96
N ASN A 116 14.00 -2.08 6.72
CA ASN A 116 13.81 -3.14 5.72
C ASN A 116 12.69 -4.13 6.07
N THR A 117 11.65 -3.63 6.70
CA THR A 117 10.35 -4.32 6.70
C THR A 117 9.73 -4.21 5.30
N PRO A 118 8.66 -4.98 4.98
CA PRO A 118 7.96 -4.85 3.70
C PRO A 118 7.57 -3.40 3.35
N SER A 119 7.30 -2.58 4.38
CA SER A 119 6.91 -1.18 4.28
C SER A 119 8.08 -0.22 4.08
N THR A 120 9.30 -0.56 4.51
CA THR A 120 10.49 0.30 4.42
C THR A 120 11.64 -0.33 3.61
N LYS A 121 11.32 -1.27 2.71
CA LYS A 121 12.32 -1.95 1.88
C LYS A 121 13.21 -0.96 1.11
N GLY A 122 14.53 -1.08 1.29
CA GLY A 122 15.53 -0.22 0.66
C GLY A 122 15.80 1.10 1.38
N TRP A 123 15.23 1.30 2.58
CA TRP A 123 15.51 2.44 3.44
C TRP A 123 16.50 2.05 4.54
N LEU A 124 17.42 2.98 4.83
CA LEU A 124 18.51 2.80 5.77
C LEU A 124 18.64 4.03 6.67
N TRP A 125 19.02 3.80 7.92
CA TRP A 125 19.35 4.86 8.88
C TRP A 125 20.69 5.50 8.54
N GLY A 126 20.80 6.80 8.81
CA GLY A 126 22.06 7.53 8.83
C GLY A 126 22.03 8.65 9.87
N GLY A 127 23.18 9.06 10.37
CA GLY A 127 23.30 10.26 11.19
C GLY A 127 23.32 11.53 10.36
N VAL A 128 23.03 12.67 10.97
CA VAL A 128 23.26 14.00 10.38
C VAL A 128 24.08 14.89 11.30
N ASN A 129 25.11 15.51 10.70
CA ASN A 129 26.03 16.51 11.25
C ASN A 129 26.32 16.38 12.75
N GLY A 130 27.50 15.87 13.03
CA GLY A 130 28.02 15.53 14.34
C GLY A 130 29.27 14.68 14.15
N ASP A 131 30.14 14.62 15.15
CA ASP A 131 31.09 13.51 15.22
C ASP A 131 30.31 12.21 15.42
N SER A 132 30.97 11.06 15.28
CA SER A 132 30.36 9.75 15.54
C SER A 132 30.11 9.53 17.04
N SER A 133 29.71 10.56 17.77
CA SER A 133 29.42 10.55 19.20
C SER A 133 28.25 11.48 19.50
N ASN A 134 28.14 12.61 18.78
CA ASN A 134 27.15 13.66 19.06
C ASN A 134 26.45 14.13 17.78
N LEU A 135 25.28 13.54 17.45
CA LEU A 135 24.51 13.95 16.28
C LEU A 135 23.43 14.98 16.61
N ASN A 136 23.31 15.98 15.75
CA ASN A 136 22.25 17.01 15.79
C ASN A 136 20.91 16.55 15.19
N GLY A 137 20.79 15.26 14.85
CA GLY A 137 19.61 14.66 14.25
C GLY A 137 19.90 13.32 13.60
N TYR A 138 18.88 12.79 12.94
CA TYR A 138 18.97 11.54 12.17
C TYR A 138 18.37 11.70 10.77
N ARG A 139 18.77 10.84 9.85
CA ARG A 139 18.24 10.74 8.50
C ARG A 139 17.88 9.31 8.11
N TYR A 140 16.98 9.21 7.16
CA TYR A 140 16.69 8.01 6.38
C TYR A 140 17.16 8.23 4.97
N TYR A 141 17.76 7.23 4.32
CA TYR A 141 18.06 7.30 2.90
C TYR A 141 17.57 6.06 2.17
N SER A 142 17.06 6.26 0.95
CA SER A 142 16.66 5.18 0.05
C SER A 142 17.80 4.82 -0.89
N VAL A 143 18.30 3.58 -0.83
CA VAL A 143 19.29 3.07 -1.81
C VAL A 143 18.70 2.84 -3.19
N ILE A 144 17.38 2.88 -3.31
CA ILE A 144 16.65 2.60 -4.56
C ILE A 144 16.37 3.89 -5.33
N SER A 145 16.09 4.98 -4.61
CA SER A 145 15.57 6.22 -5.21
C SER A 145 16.45 7.46 -4.99
N GLY A 146 17.48 7.39 -4.13
CA GLY A 146 18.32 8.55 -3.79
C GLY A 146 17.66 9.58 -2.86
N ILE A 147 16.35 9.45 -2.64
CA ILE A 147 15.52 10.24 -1.73
C ILE A 147 15.98 10.03 -0.28
N TYR A 148 15.92 11.09 0.53
CA TYR A 148 16.19 11.00 1.96
C TYR A 148 15.16 11.75 2.80
N VAL A 149 14.96 11.31 4.04
CA VAL A 149 14.19 12.04 5.06
C VAL A 149 15.16 12.57 6.09
N LEU A 150 15.00 13.83 6.46
CA LEU A 150 15.80 14.51 7.47
C LEU A 150 14.91 14.83 8.68
N CYS A 151 15.40 14.53 9.87
CA CYS A 151 14.73 14.83 11.13
C CYS A 151 15.72 15.53 12.09
N PRO A 152 15.65 16.87 12.17
CA PRO A 152 16.38 17.67 13.15
C PRO A 152 15.89 17.45 14.57
N VAL A 153 16.81 17.38 15.53
CA VAL A 153 16.46 17.50 16.96
C VAL A 153 16.99 18.77 17.62
N THR A 154 18.07 19.34 17.09
CA THR A 154 18.64 20.61 17.51
C THR A 154 18.69 21.57 16.33
N ASP A 155 18.88 22.86 16.62
CA ASP A 155 19.00 23.97 15.68
C ASP A 155 20.34 23.93 14.93
N SER A 156 20.57 22.87 14.15
CA SER A 156 21.74 22.79 13.29
C SER A 156 21.42 23.28 11.87
N SER A 157 22.30 24.09 11.32
CA SER A 157 22.28 24.45 9.91
C SER A 157 22.71 23.24 9.08
N TYR A 158 21.75 22.59 8.44
CA TYR A 158 22.02 21.52 7.50
C TYR A 158 22.72 22.09 6.26
N TRP A 159 23.72 21.38 5.74
CA TRP A 159 24.43 21.76 4.52
C TRP A 159 23.52 21.70 3.26
N SER A 160 22.31 21.18 3.41
CA SER A 160 21.20 21.30 2.47
C SER A 160 20.34 22.50 2.87
N ALA A 161 20.20 23.48 1.97
CA ALA A 161 19.63 24.83 2.13
C ALA A 161 18.16 24.95 2.62
N SER A 162 17.77 24.25 3.66
CA SER A 162 16.49 24.42 4.35
C SER A 162 16.74 24.37 5.84
N VAL A 163 16.51 25.49 6.51
CA VAL A 163 16.41 25.54 7.97
C VAL A 163 15.13 24.78 8.33
N VAL A 164 15.27 23.48 8.56
CA VAL A 164 14.17 22.66 9.08
C VAL A 164 14.12 22.90 10.58
N GLN A 165 12.95 23.26 11.10
CA GLN A 165 12.78 23.50 12.54
C GLN A 165 13.04 22.19 13.31
N PRO A 166 13.69 22.26 14.49
CA PRO A 166 13.81 21.14 15.41
C PRO A 166 12.45 20.49 15.65
N GLY A 167 12.39 19.16 15.64
CA GLY A 167 11.15 18.43 15.91
C GLY A 167 10.27 18.16 14.69
N THR A 168 10.73 18.44 13.47
CA THR A 168 10.00 18.13 12.23
C THR A 168 10.76 17.13 11.36
N CYS A 169 10.06 16.19 10.72
CA CYS A 169 10.69 15.30 9.73
C CYS A 169 10.24 15.71 8.32
N VAL A 170 11.19 15.92 7.42
CA VAL A 170 10.92 16.38 6.04
C VAL A 170 11.53 15.41 5.03
N LEU A 171 10.77 15.11 3.98
CA LEU A 171 11.17 14.24 2.89
C LEU A 171 11.72 15.06 1.71
N TYR A 172 12.91 14.72 1.27
CA TYR A 172 13.63 15.36 0.18
C TYR A 172 13.73 14.41 -1.02
N TYR A 173 13.12 14.82 -2.12
CA TYR A 173 13.12 14.13 -3.41
C TYR A 173 14.28 14.55 -4.31
#